data_AF-A0A1T4NBA7-F1
#
_entry.id   AF-A0A1T4NBA7-F1
#
_cell.length_a   1.000
_cell.length_b   1.000
_cell.length_c   1.000
_cell.angle_alpha   90.00
_cell.angle_beta   90.00
_cell.angle_gamma   90.00
#
_symmetry.space_group_name_H-M   'P 1'
#
loop_
_entity.id
_entity.type
_entity.pdbx_description
1 polymer ?
#
loop_
_entity_poly.entity_id
_entity_poly.type
_entity_poly.pdbx_seq_one_letter_code
_entity_poly.pdbx_strand_id
1 'polypeptide(L)'
;MAKKRIQEKIVNSRLLFPTILIYGALLMALRWNSQPQMWMQGLSIASTTILMLALNNRYALLRVYSRMVSIAYVVLSMLLLQEPFGLDETLIPVCFAAFFFILFNAYQDRQQAGTIFYAFCMMGIASIFRPQILYFVPILWFILIVFILAFSFRTFIASLLGLLLPYWLLMGYYCYRGTPSLIFSHLTAIIQPQDFFHIVAFNEHQWATFAALALLSIIGIIHFLRNSHLDKIKIRMLYGAFMVLQLACIAFIFALPEYVSLGLRLMTIPTAILIAHFLSLTHTWLTNIAFLAITILLFLLTLYNLWIPSSLF
;
A
#
# COMPACT_ATOMS: atom_id res chain seq x y z
N MET A 1 -27.76 -23.07 18.70
CA MET A 1 -26.91 -21.94 18.28
C MET A 1 -25.56 -22.47 17.82
N ALA A 2 -25.18 -22.28 16.55
CA ALA A 2 -23.88 -22.72 16.07
C ALA A 2 -22.75 -22.01 16.83
N LYS A 3 -21.79 -22.77 17.39
CA LYS A 3 -20.66 -22.24 18.16
C LYS A 3 -19.77 -21.42 17.22
N LYS A 4 -19.77 -20.08 17.38
CA LYS A 4 -18.91 -19.17 16.61
C LYS A 4 -17.45 -19.60 16.73
N ARG A 5 -16.76 -19.69 15.59
CA ARG A 5 -15.35 -20.15 15.54
C ARG A 5 -14.40 -19.08 16.04
N ILE A 6 -13.17 -19.48 16.37
CA ILE A 6 -12.15 -18.57 16.95
C ILE A 6 -11.89 -17.40 15.99
N GLN A 7 -11.66 -17.69 14.71
CA GLN A 7 -11.53 -16.67 13.65
C GLN A 7 -12.70 -15.67 13.66
N GLU A 8 -13.95 -16.14 13.65
CA GLU A 8 -15.12 -15.26 13.61
C GLU A 8 -15.26 -14.38 14.85
N LYS A 9 -14.89 -14.89 16.03
CA LYS A 9 -14.89 -14.11 17.27
C LYS A 9 -13.82 -13.02 17.24
N ILE A 10 -12.63 -13.34 16.75
CA ILE A 10 -11.48 -12.43 16.66
C ILE A 10 -11.75 -11.35 15.59
N VAL A 11 -12.12 -11.75 14.38
CA VAL A 11 -12.38 -10.86 13.23
C VAL A 11 -13.44 -9.81 13.54
N ASN A 12 -14.49 -10.19 14.26
CA ASN A 12 -15.60 -9.31 14.60
C ASN A 12 -15.41 -8.59 15.94
N SER A 13 -14.29 -8.83 16.65
CA SER A 13 -14.00 -8.17 17.91
C SER A 13 -13.68 -6.70 17.69
N ARG A 14 -14.43 -5.82 18.37
CA ARG A 14 -14.16 -4.37 18.36
C ARG A 14 -12.83 -4.03 19.03
N LEU A 15 -12.35 -4.89 19.94
CA LEU A 15 -11.11 -4.70 20.69
C LEU A 15 -9.86 -5.08 19.88
N LEU A 16 -10.00 -5.86 18.79
CA LEU A 16 -8.84 -6.32 18.03
C LEU A 16 -8.05 -5.15 17.41
N PHE A 17 -8.75 -4.15 16.88
CA PHE A 17 -8.11 -2.99 16.28
C PHE A 17 -7.25 -2.19 17.28
N PRO A 18 -7.77 -1.75 18.44
CA PRO A 18 -6.93 -1.05 19.43
C PRO A 18 -5.81 -1.92 19.99
N THR A 19 -6.01 -3.23 20.18
CA THR A 19 -4.92 -4.12 20.65
C THR A 19 -3.76 -4.20 19.65
N ILE A 20 -4.06 -4.22 18.35
CA ILE A 20 -3.02 -4.27 17.30
C ILE A 20 -2.30 -2.91 17.18
N LEU A 21 -2.99 -1.80 17.41
CA LEU A 21 -2.34 -0.48 17.48
C LEU A 21 -1.40 -0.38 18.68
N ILE A 22 -1.81 -0.87 19.86
CA ILE A 22 -0.94 -0.93 21.05
C ILE A 22 0.28 -1.81 20.78
N TYR A 23 0.06 -2.98 20.18
CA TYR A 23 1.15 -3.87 19.77
C TYR A 23 2.14 -3.17 18.83
N GLY A 24 1.65 -2.49 17.78
CA GLY A 24 2.50 -1.74 16.87
C GLY A 24 3.26 -0.59 17.55
N ALA A 25 2.61 0.14 18.44
CA ALA A 25 3.25 1.21 19.22
C ALA A 25 4.36 0.68 20.15
N LEU A 26 4.15 -0.48 20.78
CA LEU A 26 5.18 -1.15 21.58
C LEU A 26 6.38 -1.56 20.73
N LEU A 27 6.17 -2.14 19.55
CA LEU A 27 7.25 -2.49 18.64
C LEU A 27 8.05 -1.27 18.17
N MET A 28 7.38 -0.16 17.86
CA MET A 28 8.04 1.10 17.52
C MET A 28 8.85 1.65 18.69
N ALA A 29 8.32 1.59 19.92
CA ALA A 29 9.04 2.02 21.12
C ALA A 29 10.31 1.20 21.36
N LEU A 30 10.28 -0.12 21.13
CA LEU A 30 11.46 -0.98 21.24
C LEU A 30 12.59 -0.58 20.27
N ARG A 31 12.23 -0.03 19.09
CA ARG A 31 13.19 0.37 18.05
C ARG A 31 13.56 1.85 18.08
N TRP A 32 12.97 2.62 18.99
CA TRP A 32 13.15 4.07 19.09
C TRP A 32 14.62 4.48 19.20
N ASN A 33 15.38 3.78 20.05
CA ASN A 33 16.79 4.10 20.28
C ASN A 33 17.68 3.80 19.06
N SER A 34 17.31 2.83 18.22
CA SER A 34 18.09 2.43 17.04
C SER A 34 17.79 3.28 15.81
N GLN A 35 16.57 3.81 15.68
CA GLN A 35 16.17 4.66 14.56
C GLN A 35 15.36 5.86 15.07
N PRO A 36 15.98 7.05 15.26
CA PRO A 36 15.28 8.22 15.80
C PRO A 36 14.16 8.76 14.88
N GLN A 37 14.10 8.32 13.62
CA GLN A 37 13.05 8.68 12.65
C GLN A 37 11.79 7.79 12.77
N MET A 38 11.71 6.92 13.78
CA MET A 38 10.58 6.01 14.03
C MET A 38 9.24 6.73 14.23
N TRP A 39 9.23 7.96 14.76
CA TRP A 39 7.99 8.74 14.87
C TRP A 39 7.38 9.03 13.49
N MET A 40 8.21 9.25 12.47
CA MET A 40 7.76 9.47 11.09
C MET A 40 7.14 8.18 10.53
N GLN A 41 7.72 7.01 10.87
CA GLN A 41 7.16 5.70 10.50
C GLN A 41 5.79 5.51 11.12
N GLY A 42 5.67 5.80 12.42
CA GLY A 42 4.42 5.74 13.16
C GLY A 42 3.34 6.63 12.53
N LEU A 43 3.68 7.87 12.19
CA LEU A 43 2.74 8.80 11.54
C LEU A 43 2.29 8.32 10.15
N SER A 44 3.20 7.80 9.34
CA SER A 44 2.88 7.26 8.01
C SER A 44 1.92 6.06 8.11
N ILE A 45 2.25 5.11 8.99
CA ILE A 45 1.43 3.92 9.23
C ILE A 45 0.06 4.33 9.78
N ALA A 46 0.01 5.25 10.75
CA ALA A 46 -1.25 5.73 11.32
C ALA A 46 -2.13 6.41 10.26
N SER A 47 -1.55 7.33 9.48
CA SER A 47 -2.27 8.07 8.42
C SER A 47 -2.80 7.14 7.35
N THR A 48 -1.96 6.20 6.88
CA THR A 48 -2.38 5.21 5.88
C THR A 48 -3.42 4.26 6.45
N THR A 49 -3.32 3.84 7.72
CA THR A 49 -4.31 3.00 8.39
C THR A 49 -5.68 3.69 8.45
N ILE A 50 -5.73 4.99 8.74
CA ILE A 50 -6.96 5.79 8.75
C ILE A 50 -7.56 5.84 7.35
N LEU A 51 -6.75 6.07 6.31
CA LEU A 51 -7.20 6.05 4.92
C LEU A 51 -7.72 4.68 4.50
N MET A 52 -7.07 3.59 4.92
CA MET A 52 -7.50 2.21 4.67
C MET A 52 -8.82 1.89 5.38
N LEU A 53 -9.02 2.42 6.59
CA LEU A 53 -10.30 2.33 7.31
C LEU A 53 -11.40 3.09 6.58
N ALA A 54 -11.11 4.32 6.14
CA ALA A 54 -12.03 5.14 5.38
C ALA A 54 -12.39 4.52 4.03
N LEU A 55 -11.42 3.93 3.33
CA LEU A 55 -11.60 3.16 2.10
C LEU A 55 -12.57 2.00 2.31
N ASN A 56 -12.32 1.17 3.33
CA ASN A 56 -13.17 0.02 3.63
C ASN A 56 -14.60 0.45 4.00
N ASN A 57 -14.75 1.51 4.81
CA ASN A 57 -16.07 1.99 5.24
C ASN A 57 -16.87 2.67 4.11
N ARG A 58 -16.21 3.51 3.29
CA ARG A 58 -16.88 4.27 2.22
C ARG A 58 -17.27 3.40 1.04
N TYR A 59 -16.40 2.47 0.65
CA TYR A 59 -16.61 1.63 -0.53
C TYR A 59 -17.13 0.23 -0.22
N ALA A 60 -17.30 -0.10 1.07
CA ALA A 60 -17.73 -1.42 1.53
C ALA A 60 -16.91 -2.54 0.88
N LEU A 61 -15.57 -2.42 0.93
CA LEU A 61 -14.64 -3.37 0.32
C LEU A 61 -14.91 -4.80 0.85
N LEU A 62 -15.20 -4.91 2.15
CA LEU A 62 -15.71 -6.13 2.75
C LEU A 62 -17.24 -6.09 2.82
N ARG A 63 -17.88 -7.18 2.40
CA ARG A 63 -19.34 -7.36 2.51
C ARG A 63 -19.84 -7.54 3.96
N VAL A 64 -18.94 -7.66 4.93
CA VAL A 64 -19.24 -7.76 6.37
C VAL A 64 -18.58 -6.58 7.09
N TYR A 65 -19.25 -6.05 8.12
CA TYR A 65 -18.65 -5.03 8.99
C TYR A 65 -17.43 -5.58 9.71
N SER A 66 -16.23 -5.24 9.22
CA SER A 66 -14.96 -5.66 9.79
C SER A 66 -13.89 -4.61 9.56
N ARG A 67 -12.95 -4.49 10.51
CA ARG A 67 -11.77 -3.61 10.41
C ARG A 67 -10.54 -4.34 9.90
N MET A 68 -10.71 -5.54 9.34
CA MET A 68 -9.61 -6.43 8.96
C MET A 68 -8.66 -5.82 7.92
N VAL A 69 -9.15 -4.96 7.02
CA VAL A 69 -8.29 -4.26 6.04
C VAL A 69 -7.24 -3.41 6.77
N SER A 70 -7.68 -2.58 7.72
CA SER A 70 -6.79 -1.72 8.50
C SER A 70 -5.89 -2.52 9.44
N ILE A 71 -6.41 -3.58 10.07
CA ILE A 71 -5.63 -4.46 10.95
C ILE A 71 -4.52 -5.16 10.16
N ALA A 72 -4.86 -5.74 9.00
CA ALA A 72 -3.88 -6.39 8.13
C ALA A 72 -2.81 -5.39 7.68
N TYR A 73 -3.19 -4.17 7.30
CA TYR A 73 -2.23 -3.13 6.91
C TYR A 73 -1.24 -2.81 8.04
N VAL A 74 -1.73 -2.62 9.27
CA VAL A 74 -0.85 -2.35 10.43
C VAL A 74 0.11 -3.52 10.64
N VAL A 75 -0.38 -4.75 10.69
CA VAL A 75 0.46 -5.95 10.91
C VAL A 75 1.51 -6.12 9.81
N LEU A 76 1.13 -5.96 8.53
CA LEU A 76 2.06 -6.06 7.41
C LEU A 76 3.11 -4.94 7.44
N SER A 77 2.73 -3.74 7.88
CA SER A 77 3.67 -2.62 8.04
C SER A 77 4.69 -2.88 9.15
N MET A 78 4.34 -3.65 10.18
CA MET A 78 5.27 -4.01 11.26
C MET A 78 6.43 -4.89 10.78
N LEU A 79 6.24 -5.65 9.70
CA LEU A 79 7.32 -6.45 9.09
C LEU A 79 8.47 -5.58 8.58
N LEU A 80 8.20 -4.32 8.27
CA LEU A 80 9.13 -3.38 7.62
C LEU A 80 9.73 -2.36 8.59
N LEU A 81 9.58 -2.54 9.91
CA LEU A 81 10.12 -1.63 10.92
C LEU A 81 11.65 -1.56 10.92
N GLN A 82 12.34 -2.59 10.42
CA GLN A 82 13.80 -2.59 10.37
C GLN A 82 14.37 -1.81 9.20
N GLU A 83 13.60 -1.71 8.10
CA GLU A 83 14.06 -1.07 6.89
C GLU A 83 14.32 0.42 7.14
N PRO A 84 15.36 0.98 6.51
CA PRO A 84 15.60 2.42 6.58
C PRO A 84 14.37 3.19 6.12
N PHE A 85 14.27 4.42 6.63
CA PHE A 85 13.08 5.21 6.46
C PHE A 85 13.42 6.68 6.48
N GLY A 86 13.24 7.32 5.33
CA GLY A 86 13.33 8.75 5.12
C GLY A 86 11.96 9.37 4.85
N LEU A 87 11.99 10.61 4.37
CA LEU A 87 10.78 11.40 4.07
C LEU A 87 9.96 10.78 2.92
N ASP A 88 10.62 10.16 1.96
CA ASP A 88 10.01 9.48 0.83
C ASP A 88 9.18 8.27 1.27
N GLU A 89 9.72 7.40 2.12
CA GLU A 89 8.98 6.23 2.61
C GLU A 89 7.82 6.62 3.54
N THR A 90 7.79 7.86 4.07
CA THR A 90 6.68 8.36 4.87
C THR A 90 5.45 8.73 4.07
N LEU A 91 5.63 9.55 3.04
CA LEU A 91 4.53 10.27 2.41
C LEU A 91 3.99 9.50 1.21
N ILE A 92 4.82 8.72 0.53
CA ILE A 92 4.41 7.99 -0.68
C ILE A 92 3.29 6.98 -0.36
N PRO A 93 3.37 6.10 0.67
CA PRO A 93 2.28 5.18 0.99
C PRO A 93 0.96 5.89 1.33
N VAL A 94 1.04 7.03 2.04
CA VAL A 94 -0.12 7.87 2.38
C VAL A 94 -0.74 8.43 1.11
N CYS A 95 0.07 8.95 0.18
CA CYS A 95 -0.38 9.46 -1.11
C CYS A 95 -1.03 8.37 -1.97
N PHE A 96 -0.49 7.14 -1.96
CA PHE A 96 -1.09 6.00 -2.65
C PHE A 96 -2.47 5.63 -2.07
N ALA A 97 -2.60 5.55 -0.75
CA ALA A 97 -3.89 5.28 -0.13
C ALA A 97 -4.90 6.41 -0.37
N ALA A 98 -4.45 7.67 -0.31
CA ALA A 98 -5.29 8.84 -0.59
C ALA A 98 -5.74 8.87 -2.07
N PHE A 99 -4.85 8.53 -3.00
CA PHE A 99 -5.17 8.39 -4.42
C PHE A 99 -6.32 7.41 -4.63
N PHE A 100 -6.23 6.18 -4.11
CA PHE A 100 -7.30 5.20 -4.27
C PHE A 100 -8.58 5.62 -3.57
N PHE A 101 -8.47 6.26 -2.40
CA PHE A 101 -9.64 6.80 -1.69
C PHE A 101 -10.40 7.84 -2.51
N ILE A 102 -9.69 8.72 -3.24
CA ILE A 102 -10.29 9.73 -4.10
C ILE A 102 -10.77 9.10 -5.42
N LEU A 103 -9.91 8.32 -6.09
CA LEU A 103 -10.14 7.73 -7.41
C LEU A 103 -11.44 6.92 -7.47
N PHE A 104 -11.72 6.13 -6.43
CA PHE A 104 -12.90 5.26 -6.40
C PHE A 104 -14.24 6.03 -6.36
N ASN A 105 -14.24 7.32 -6.06
CA ASN A 105 -15.43 8.16 -6.19
C ASN A 105 -15.84 8.39 -7.64
N ALA A 106 -14.89 8.32 -8.57
CA ALA A 106 -15.15 8.49 -10.00
C ALA A 106 -15.67 7.21 -10.67
N TYR A 107 -15.90 6.11 -9.94
CA TYR A 107 -16.33 4.84 -10.53
C TYR A 107 -17.55 4.99 -11.44
N GLN A 108 -17.40 4.59 -12.72
CA GLN A 108 -18.36 4.69 -13.82
C GLN A 108 -18.81 6.11 -14.20
N ASP A 109 -18.17 7.16 -13.67
CA ASP A 109 -18.52 8.55 -13.95
C ASP A 109 -17.42 9.27 -14.73
N ARG A 110 -17.64 9.40 -16.05
CA ARG A 110 -16.72 10.04 -17.00
C ARG A 110 -16.68 11.56 -16.90
N GLN A 111 -17.53 12.18 -16.09
CA GLN A 111 -17.62 13.63 -15.91
C GLN A 111 -16.85 14.13 -14.68
N GLN A 112 -16.34 13.24 -13.82
CA GLN A 112 -15.61 13.62 -12.61
C GLN A 112 -14.15 14.03 -12.85
N ALA A 113 -13.94 14.98 -13.75
CA ALA A 113 -12.62 15.55 -14.01
C ALA A 113 -11.97 16.08 -12.72
N GLY A 114 -12.73 16.74 -11.84
CA GLY A 114 -12.22 17.26 -10.56
C GLY A 114 -11.70 16.15 -9.63
N THR A 115 -12.45 15.06 -9.45
CA THR A 115 -12.03 13.92 -8.64
C THR A 115 -10.74 13.28 -9.19
N ILE A 116 -10.66 13.10 -10.51
CA ILE A 116 -9.47 12.55 -11.16
C ILE A 116 -8.27 13.50 -11.00
N PHE A 117 -8.47 14.80 -11.13
CA PHE A 117 -7.44 15.81 -10.87
C PHE A 117 -6.88 15.68 -9.46
N TYR A 118 -7.73 15.63 -8.43
CA TYR A 118 -7.28 15.51 -7.04
C TYR A 118 -6.61 14.17 -6.75
N ALA A 119 -7.08 13.07 -7.34
CA ALA A 119 -6.42 11.78 -7.22
C ALA A 119 -4.99 11.86 -7.78
N PHE A 120 -4.82 12.27 -9.04
CA PHE A 120 -3.49 12.36 -9.66
C PHE A 120 -2.59 13.44 -9.06
N CYS A 121 -3.16 14.46 -8.42
CA CYS A 121 -2.40 15.41 -7.60
C CYS A 121 -1.69 14.71 -6.43
N MET A 122 -2.31 13.73 -5.77
CA MET A 122 -1.62 12.92 -4.74
C MET A 122 -0.43 12.16 -5.32
N MET A 123 -0.53 11.68 -6.57
CA MET A 123 0.58 11.01 -7.25
C MET A 123 1.69 12.00 -7.64
N GLY A 124 1.34 13.21 -8.07
CA GLY A 124 2.30 14.28 -8.30
C GLY A 124 3.04 14.69 -7.01
N ILE A 125 2.36 14.71 -5.86
CA ILE A 125 3.00 14.97 -4.56
C ILE A 125 3.95 13.83 -4.21
N ALA A 126 3.53 12.58 -4.37
CA ALA A 126 4.40 11.42 -4.13
C ALA A 126 5.66 11.46 -5.01
N SER A 127 5.54 11.88 -6.27
CA SER A 127 6.65 11.91 -7.21
C SER A 127 7.62 13.08 -7.01
N ILE A 128 7.28 14.08 -6.18
CA ILE A 128 8.24 15.08 -5.70
C ILE A 128 9.29 14.41 -4.78
N PHE A 129 8.88 13.43 -3.97
CA PHE A 129 9.80 12.74 -3.07
C PHE A 129 10.65 11.73 -3.83
N ARG A 130 10.02 10.93 -4.70
CA ARG A 130 10.73 9.99 -5.58
C ARG A 130 10.16 10.01 -6.99
N PRO A 131 10.92 10.48 -7.99
CA PRO A 131 10.40 10.62 -9.34
C PRO A 131 10.09 9.25 -9.99
N GLN A 132 10.70 8.16 -9.53
CA GLN A 132 10.43 6.78 -9.97
C GLN A 132 8.97 6.35 -9.71
N ILE A 133 8.23 7.02 -8.82
CA ILE A 133 6.80 6.78 -8.63
C ILE A 133 5.99 7.05 -9.91
N LEU A 134 6.50 7.89 -10.82
CA LEU A 134 5.85 8.15 -12.10
C LEU A 134 5.76 6.90 -12.99
N TYR A 135 6.54 5.84 -12.73
CA TYR A 135 6.38 4.55 -13.41
C TYR A 135 5.03 3.88 -13.13
N PHE A 136 4.36 4.22 -12.02
CA PHE A 136 3.00 3.74 -11.76
C PHE A 136 1.96 4.47 -12.60
N VAL A 137 2.21 5.69 -13.09
CA VAL A 137 1.20 6.53 -13.76
C VAL A 137 0.54 5.85 -14.98
N PRO A 138 1.29 5.21 -15.91
CA PRO A 138 0.68 4.45 -17.00
C PRO A 138 -0.25 3.33 -16.50
N ILE A 139 0.14 2.65 -15.41
CA ILE A 139 -0.64 1.59 -14.78
C ILE A 139 -1.90 2.18 -14.11
N LEU A 140 -1.80 3.35 -13.50
CA LEU A 140 -2.93 4.06 -12.91
C LEU A 140 -3.93 4.53 -13.98
N TRP A 141 -3.46 4.96 -15.15
CA TRP A 141 -4.34 5.22 -16.30
C TRP A 141 -5.00 3.94 -16.81
N PHE A 142 -4.28 2.83 -16.88
CA PHE A 142 -4.89 1.53 -17.19
C PHE A 142 -5.98 1.17 -16.17
N ILE A 143 -5.74 1.39 -14.88
CA ILE A 143 -6.74 1.17 -13.83
C ILE A 143 -7.96 2.08 -14.02
N LEU A 144 -7.74 3.36 -14.34
CA LEU A 144 -8.79 4.33 -14.62
C LEU A 144 -9.70 3.88 -15.79
N ILE A 145 -9.09 3.35 -16.85
CA ILE A 145 -9.79 2.88 -18.05
C ILE A 145 -10.56 1.60 -17.78
N VAL A 146 -9.89 0.57 -17.24
CA VAL A 146 -10.42 -0.80 -17.18
C VAL A 146 -11.27 -1.04 -15.95
N PHE A 147 -10.85 -0.58 -14.77
CA PHE A 147 -11.53 -0.90 -13.51
C PHE A 147 -12.44 0.22 -13.02
N ILE A 148 -12.02 1.47 -13.15
CA ILE A 148 -12.83 2.62 -12.71
C ILE A 148 -13.86 3.01 -13.78
N LEU A 149 -13.61 2.71 -15.05
CA LEU A 149 -14.51 2.99 -16.18
C LEU A 149 -14.85 4.49 -16.35
N ALA A 150 -13.97 5.37 -15.86
CA ALA A 150 -14.16 6.83 -15.83
C ALA A 150 -13.32 7.58 -16.87
N PHE A 151 -12.72 6.86 -17.82
CA PHE A 151 -11.90 7.47 -18.85
C PHE A 151 -12.75 8.28 -19.84
N SER A 152 -12.33 9.53 -20.05
CA SER A 152 -12.75 10.44 -21.10
C SER A 152 -11.58 11.37 -21.41
N PHE A 153 -11.61 12.07 -22.55
CA PHE A 153 -10.57 13.07 -22.86
C PHE A 153 -10.45 14.11 -21.74
N ARG A 154 -11.60 14.53 -21.17
CA ARG A 154 -11.65 15.49 -20.06
C ARG A 154 -10.99 14.95 -18.80
N THR A 155 -11.25 13.70 -18.40
CA THR A 155 -10.62 13.11 -17.20
C THR A 155 -9.14 12.79 -17.41
N PHE A 156 -8.74 12.46 -18.64
CA PHE A 156 -7.33 12.30 -19.00
C PHE A 156 -6.56 13.62 -18.86
N ILE A 157 -7.04 14.72 -19.42
CA ILE A 157 -6.41 16.04 -19.25
C ILE A 157 -6.38 16.45 -17.77
N ALA A 158 -7.46 16.19 -17.03
CA ALA A 158 -7.50 16.44 -15.59
C ALA A 158 -6.45 15.64 -14.81
N SER A 159 -6.18 14.38 -15.20
CA SER A 159 -5.13 13.56 -14.59
C SER A 159 -3.74 14.13 -14.84
N LEU A 160 -3.47 14.64 -16.05
CA LEU A 160 -2.19 15.28 -16.40
C LEU A 160 -1.99 16.59 -15.62
N LEU A 161 -3.02 17.45 -15.57
CA LEU A 161 -2.97 18.69 -14.79
C LEU A 161 -2.81 18.43 -13.30
N GLY A 162 -3.47 17.38 -12.77
CA GLY A 162 -3.33 16.97 -11.38
C GLY A 162 -1.90 16.57 -11.07
N LEU A 163 -1.29 15.75 -11.92
CA LEU A 163 0.11 15.30 -11.77
C LEU A 163 1.10 16.46 -11.85
N LEU A 164 0.87 17.44 -12.75
CA LEU A 164 1.77 18.58 -12.95
C LEU A 164 1.64 19.67 -11.89
N LEU A 165 0.49 19.80 -11.21
CA LEU A 165 0.25 20.86 -10.23
C LEU A 165 1.34 20.93 -9.14
N PRO A 166 1.72 19.82 -8.46
CA PRO A 166 2.77 19.86 -7.44
C PRO A 166 4.12 20.33 -7.99
N TYR A 167 4.48 19.92 -9.21
CA TYR A 167 5.70 20.37 -9.87
C TYR A 167 5.67 21.86 -10.21
N TRP A 168 4.51 22.40 -10.59
CA TRP A 168 4.37 23.84 -10.83
C TRP A 168 4.61 24.63 -9.54
N LEU A 169 4.04 24.20 -8.42
CA LEU A 169 4.27 24.83 -7.12
C LEU A 169 5.75 24.72 -6.69
N LEU A 170 6.36 23.54 -6.88
CA LEU A 170 7.77 23.30 -6.58
C LEU A 170 8.71 24.15 -7.46
N MET A 171 8.37 24.31 -8.74
CA MET A 171 9.11 25.19 -9.66
C MET A 171 9.10 26.63 -9.17
N GLY A 172 7.93 27.15 -8.77
CA GLY A 172 7.81 28.50 -8.21
C GLY A 172 8.70 28.68 -6.98
N TYR A 173 8.75 27.67 -6.11
CA TYR A 173 9.62 27.67 -4.92
C TYR A 173 11.12 27.67 -5.27
N TYR A 174 11.55 26.85 -6.23
CA TYR A 174 12.95 26.83 -6.66
C TYR A 174 13.38 28.10 -7.41
N CYS A 175 12.50 28.68 -8.22
CA CYS A 175 12.73 29.99 -8.82
C CYS A 175 12.91 31.07 -7.75
N TYR A 176 12.07 31.07 -6.71
CA TYR A 176 12.21 31.99 -5.58
C TYR A 176 13.55 31.83 -4.83
N ARG A 177 14.04 30.58 -4.68
CA ARG A 177 15.35 30.30 -4.07
C ARG A 177 16.54 30.49 -5.02
N GLY A 178 16.33 30.95 -6.25
CA GLY A 178 17.40 31.14 -7.24
C GLY A 178 18.04 29.84 -7.74
N THR A 179 17.37 28.69 -7.57
CA THR A 179 17.88 27.36 -7.95
C THR A 179 16.95 26.59 -8.90
N PRO A 180 16.47 27.20 -10.01
CA PRO A 180 15.50 26.54 -10.91
C PRO A 180 16.05 25.28 -11.59
N SER A 181 17.37 25.11 -11.69
CA SER A 181 18.00 23.91 -12.25
C SER A 181 17.68 22.62 -11.49
N LEU A 182 17.34 22.70 -10.19
CA LEU A 182 17.06 21.54 -9.34
C LEU A 182 15.84 20.73 -9.83
N ILE A 183 14.85 21.39 -10.45
CA ILE A 183 13.70 20.66 -10.97
C ILE A 183 14.07 19.79 -12.17
N PHE A 184 14.99 20.26 -13.01
CA PHE A 184 15.44 19.52 -14.17
C PHE A 184 16.25 18.30 -13.72
N SER A 185 17.14 18.45 -12.74
CA SER A 185 17.84 17.29 -12.16
C SER A 185 16.89 16.28 -11.53
N HIS A 186 15.80 16.74 -10.90
CA HIS A 186 14.81 15.84 -10.31
C HIS A 186 14.05 15.03 -11.38
N LEU A 187 13.63 15.69 -12.46
CA LEU A 187 12.88 15.02 -13.53
C LEU A 187 13.79 14.12 -14.40
N THR A 188 15.05 14.50 -14.62
CA THR A 188 15.97 13.67 -15.39
C THR A 188 16.39 12.41 -14.64
N ALA A 189 16.29 12.36 -13.31
CA ALA A 189 16.53 11.16 -12.50
C ALA A 189 15.60 9.97 -12.85
N ILE A 190 14.48 10.21 -13.56
CA ILE A 190 13.63 9.14 -14.11
C ILE A 190 14.36 8.40 -15.23
N ILE A 191 15.05 9.14 -16.10
CA ILE A 191 15.60 8.64 -17.37
C ILE A 191 17.09 8.29 -17.24
N GLN A 192 17.73 8.67 -16.12
CA GLN A 192 19.11 8.26 -15.85
C GLN A 192 19.22 6.73 -15.90
N PRO A 193 20.31 6.19 -16.51
CA PRO A 193 20.50 4.75 -16.59
C PRO A 193 20.44 4.18 -15.18
N GLN A 194 19.41 3.37 -14.93
CA GLN A 194 19.33 2.61 -13.71
C GLN A 194 19.83 1.20 -14.01
N ASP A 195 20.43 0.59 -13.01
CA ASP A 195 20.82 -0.81 -13.04
C ASP A 195 19.56 -1.68 -12.89
N PHE A 196 18.70 -1.64 -13.91
CA PHE A 196 17.49 -2.42 -13.99
C PHE A 196 17.84 -3.91 -13.85
N PHE A 197 17.10 -4.62 -12.98
CA PHE A 197 17.26 -6.06 -12.76
C PHE A 197 18.62 -6.51 -12.17
N HIS A 198 19.41 -5.61 -11.56
CA HIS A 198 20.63 -6.02 -10.85
C HIS A 198 20.32 -6.90 -9.63
N ILE A 199 21.05 -8.02 -9.50
CA ILE A 199 20.81 -9.09 -8.51
C ILE A 199 21.25 -8.70 -7.07
N VAL A 200 22.00 -7.60 -6.90
CA VAL A 200 22.77 -7.31 -5.68
C VAL A 200 21.95 -6.70 -4.52
N ALA A 201 20.66 -6.35 -4.69
CA ALA A 201 20.01 -5.41 -3.77
C ALA A 201 19.14 -6.00 -2.63
N PHE A 202 18.91 -7.32 -2.56
CA PHE A 202 17.97 -7.87 -1.58
C PHE A 202 18.70 -8.51 -0.40
N ASN A 203 18.45 -8.00 0.80
CA ASN A 203 18.83 -8.68 2.04
C ASN A 203 17.90 -9.88 2.32
N GLU A 204 18.37 -10.87 3.08
CA GLU A 204 17.60 -12.04 3.55
C GLU A 204 16.25 -11.64 4.16
N HIS A 205 16.25 -10.60 5.00
CA HIS A 205 15.03 -10.04 5.58
C HIS A 205 14.05 -9.46 4.55
N GLN A 206 14.55 -8.82 3.51
CA GLN A 206 13.72 -8.26 2.43
C GLN A 206 13.13 -9.40 1.58
N TRP A 207 13.89 -10.46 1.32
CA TRP A 207 13.40 -11.67 0.68
C TRP A 207 12.31 -12.36 1.49
N ALA A 208 12.53 -12.54 2.80
CA ALA A 208 11.55 -13.16 3.68
C ALA A 208 10.25 -12.35 3.73
N THR A 209 10.37 -11.02 3.82
CA THR A 209 9.21 -10.10 3.82
C THR A 209 8.49 -10.10 2.47
N PHE A 210 9.23 -10.05 1.36
CA PHE A 210 8.67 -10.17 0.01
C PHE A 210 7.91 -11.47 -0.17
N ALA A 211 8.52 -12.61 0.20
CA ALA A 211 7.92 -13.93 0.07
C ALA A 211 6.63 -14.03 0.88
N ALA A 212 6.60 -13.49 2.10
CA ALA A 212 5.39 -13.44 2.91
C ALA A 212 4.29 -12.58 2.28
N LEU A 213 4.61 -11.38 1.79
CA LEU A 213 3.63 -10.51 1.11
C LEU A 213 3.11 -11.15 -0.19
N ALA A 214 3.99 -11.76 -0.98
CA ALA A 214 3.64 -12.48 -2.20
C ALA A 214 2.72 -13.66 -1.90
N LEU A 215 3.05 -14.49 -0.91
CA LEU A 215 2.23 -15.63 -0.50
C LEU A 215 0.85 -15.19 0.00
N LEU A 216 0.78 -14.16 0.85
CA LEU A 216 -0.50 -13.64 1.35
C LEU A 216 -1.35 -13.01 0.26
N SER A 217 -0.74 -12.27 -0.68
CA SER A 217 -1.46 -11.71 -1.82
C SER A 217 -1.98 -12.81 -2.75
N ILE A 218 -1.21 -13.86 -3.04
CA ILE A 218 -1.67 -15.02 -3.83
C ILE A 218 -2.86 -15.71 -3.15
N ILE A 219 -2.78 -15.98 -1.83
CA ILE A 219 -3.90 -16.57 -1.07
C ILE A 219 -5.14 -15.68 -1.17
N GLY A 220 -4.97 -14.36 -0.96
CA GLY A 220 -6.04 -13.38 -1.06
C GLY A 220 -6.68 -13.33 -2.45
N ILE A 221 -5.87 -13.33 -3.51
CA ILE A 221 -6.30 -13.33 -4.92
C ILE A 221 -7.06 -14.60 -5.25
N ILE A 222 -6.51 -15.78 -4.97
CA ILE A 222 -7.17 -17.07 -5.27
C ILE A 222 -8.51 -17.15 -4.54
N HIS A 223 -8.53 -16.77 -3.26
CA HIS A 223 -9.77 -16.76 -2.49
C HIS A 223 -10.79 -15.76 -3.05
N PHE A 224 -10.35 -14.55 -3.41
CA PHE A 224 -11.21 -13.55 -4.00
C PHE A 224 -11.79 -14.04 -5.34
N LEU A 225 -10.96 -14.52 -6.27
CA LEU A 225 -11.41 -14.98 -7.58
C LEU A 225 -12.44 -16.11 -7.48
N ARG A 226 -12.23 -17.09 -6.59
CA ARG A 226 -13.18 -18.20 -6.37
C ARG A 226 -14.53 -17.73 -5.82
N ASN A 227 -14.53 -16.70 -4.97
CA ASN A 227 -15.73 -16.22 -4.28
C ASN A 227 -16.33 -14.94 -4.89
N SER A 228 -15.69 -14.38 -5.92
CA SER A 228 -16.02 -13.09 -6.52
C SER A 228 -17.46 -13.03 -7.05
N HIS A 229 -18.06 -14.16 -7.42
CA HIS A 229 -19.45 -14.23 -7.86
C HIS A 229 -20.46 -13.78 -6.78
N LEU A 230 -20.07 -13.81 -5.50
CA LEU A 230 -20.90 -13.37 -4.38
C LEU A 230 -20.82 -11.85 -4.14
N ASP A 231 -19.86 -11.16 -4.76
CA ASP A 231 -19.63 -9.74 -4.56
C ASP A 231 -20.24 -8.90 -5.69
N LYS A 232 -20.64 -7.67 -5.33
CA LYS A 232 -21.20 -6.71 -6.31
C LYS A 232 -20.17 -6.40 -7.40
N ILE A 233 -20.64 -6.19 -8.63
CA ILE A 233 -19.80 -5.87 -9.80
C ILE A 233 -18.78 -4.76 -9.47
N LYS A 234 -19.23 -3.68 -8.82
CA LYS A 234 -18.36 -2.57 -8.37
C LYS A 234 -17.18 -3.07 -7.53
N ILE A 235 -17.44 -3.90 -6.51
CA ILE A 235 -16.39 -4.43 -5.62
C ILE A 235 -15.40 -5.28 -6.41
N ARG A 236 -15.89 -6.09 -7.36
CA ARG A 236 -15.02 -6.90 -8.23
C ARG A 236 -14.07 -6.04 -9.06
N MET A 237 -14.55 -4.91 -9.58
CA MET A 237 -13.71 -3.97 -10.31
C MET A 237 -12.66 -3.31 -9.39
N LEU A 238 -13.05 -2.89 -8.18
CA LEU A 238 -12.10 -2.30 -7.21
C LEU A 238 -11.02 -3.30 -6.77
N TYR A 239 -11.38 -4.55 -6.51
CA TYR A 239 -10.40 -5.62 -6.24
C TYR A 239 -9.52 -5.90 -7.46
N GLY A 240 -10.08 -5.85 -8.67
CA GLY A 240 -9.31 -5.89 -9.92
C GLY A 240 -8.22 -4.83 -9.99
N ALA A 241 -8.55 -3.58 -9.63
CA ALA A 241 -7.57 -2.49 -9.55
C ALA A 241 -6.44 -2.80 -8.56
N PHE A 242 -6.76 -3.34 -7.37
CA PHE A 242 -5.74 -3.72 -6.39
C PHE A 242 -4.90 -4.93 -6.80
N MET A 243 -5.45 -5.89 -7.56
CA MET A 243 -4.67 -6.99 -8.14
C MET A 243 -3.66 -6.48 -9.16
N VAL A 244 -4.04 -5.51 -9.99
CA VAL A 244 -3.10 -4.88 -10.93
C VAL A 244 -2.05 -4.04 -10.19
N LEU A 245 -2.45 -3.30 -9.15
CA LEU A 245 -1.50 -2.59 -8.29
C LEU A 245 -0.50 -3.56 -7.62
N GLN A 246 -0.97 -4.72 -7.15
CA GLN A 246 -0.13 -5.75 -6.55
C GLN A 246 0.97 -6.20 -7.53
N LEU A 247 0.58 -6.52 -8.77
CA LEU A 247 1.53 -6.90 -9.82
C LEU A 247 2.48 -5.76 -10.17
N ALA A 248 1.99 -4.52 -10.19
CA ALA A 248 2.80 -3.33 -10.42
C ALA A 248 3.86 -3.13 -9.32
N CYS A 249 3.51 -3.34 -8.05
CA CYS A 249 4.48 -3.28 -6.95
C CYS A 249 5.54 -4.38 -7.06
N ILE A 250 5.16 -5.60 -7.43
CA ILE A 250 6.11 -6.69 -7.67
C ILE A 250 7.04 -6.34 -8.84
N ALA A 251 6.51 -5.87 -9.96
CA ALA A 251 7.29 -5.44 -11.11
C ALA A 251 8.24 -4.30 -10.74
N PHE A 252 7.79 -3.32 -9.95
CA PHE A 252 8.60 -2.21 -9.47
C PHE A 252 9.79 -2.70 -8.61
N ILE A 253 9.54 -3.64 -7.68
CA ILE A 253 10.58 -4.23 -6.82
C ILE A 253 11.69 -4.90 -7.65
N PHE A 254 11.33 -5.64 -8.71
CA PHE A 254 12.33 -6.33 -9.54
C PHE A 254 12.97 -5.44 -10.61
N ALA A 255 12.22 -4.49 -11.16
CA ALA A 255 12.74 -3.55 -12.14
C ALA A 255 13.72 -2.56 -11.49
N LEU A 256 13.45 -2.15 -10.23
CA LEU A 256 14.17 -1.09 -9.54
C LEU A 256 14.62 -1.57 -8.15
N PRO A 257 15.60 -2.49 -8.06
CA PRO A 257 15.97 -3.14 -6.79
C PRO A 257 16.50 -2.16 -5.73
N GLU A 258 17.06 -1.01 -6.14
CA GLU A 258 17.46 0.08 -5.24
C GLU A 258 16.31 0.59 -4.36
N TYR A 259 15.07 0.52 -4.86
CA TYR A 259 13.86 1.02 -4.20
C TYR A 259 13.04 -0.12 -3.56
N VAL A 260 13.66 -1.26 -3.25
CA VAL A 260 12.98 -2.43 -2.68
C VAL A 260 12.22 -2.11 -1.39
N SER A 261 12.79 -1.30 -0.49
CA SER A 261 12.13 -0.90 0.77
C SER A 261 10.81 -0.17 0.51
N LEU A 262 10.82 0.78 -0.41
CA LEU A 262 9.64 1.53 -0.85
C LEU A 262 8.64 0.62 -1.56
N GLY A 263 9.11 -0.25 -2.46
CA GLY A 263 8.30 -1.22 -3.17
C GLY A 263 7.55 -2.17 -2.22
N LEU A 264 8.23 -2.70 -1.21
CA LEU A 264 7.64 -3.54 -0.17
C LEU A 264 6.59 -2.79 0.65
N ARG A 265 6.87 -1.53 1.04
CA ARG A 265 5.89 -0.68 1.75
C ARG A 265 4.65 -0.45 0.91
N LEU A 266 4.79 -0.15 -0.38
CA LEU A 266 3.65 0.01 -1.29
C LEU A 266 2.86 -1.28 -1.48
N MET A 267 3.55 -2.42 -1.58
CA MET A 267 2.94 -3.75 -1.71
C MET A 267 2.05 -4.12 -0.51
N THR A 268 2.31 -3.57 0.69
CA THR A 268 1.47 -3.83 1.88
C THR A 268 0.02 -3.34 1.70
N ILE A 269 -0.22 -2.27 0.94
CA ILE A 269 -1.56 -1.68 0.72
C ILE A 269 -2.49 -2.68 -0.01
N PRO A 270 -2.19 -3.11 -1.26
CA PRO A 270 -3.01 -4.11 -1.95
C PRO A 270 -3.00 -5.45 -1.21
N THR A 271 -1.87 -5.89 -0.64
CA THR A 271 -1.80 -7.15 0.10
C THR A 271 -2.77 -7.16 1.30
N ALA A 272 -2.85 -6.07 2.06
CA ALA A 272 -3.77 -5.93 3.19
C ALA A 272 -5.24 -6.07 2.78
N ILE A 273 -5.64 -5.48 1.65
CA ILE A 273 -7.02 -5.54 1.13
C ILE A 273 -7.35 -6.96 0.66
N LEU A 274 -6.42 -7.59 -0.07
CA LEU A 274 -6.58 -8.94 -0.61
C LEU A 274 -6.67 -9.98 0.52
N ILE A 275 -5.75 -9.94 1.50
CA ILE A 275 -5.77 -10.90 2.60
C ILE A 275 -6.93 -10.66 3.55
N ALA A 276 -7.34 -9.42 3.80
CA ALA A 276 -8.49 -9.12 4.65
C ALA A 276 -9.78 -9.74 4.12
N HIS A 277 -9.93 -9.86 2.80
CA HIS A 277 -11.06 -10.57 2.17
C HIS A 277 -11.09 -12.04 2.57
N PHE A 278 -9.94 -12.73 2.51
CA PHE A 278 -9.80 -14.10 2.99
C PHE A 278 -10.07 -14.22 4.49
N LEU A 279 -9.44 -13.38 5.31
CA LEU A 279 -9.54 -13.46 6.77
C LEU A 279 -10.97 -13.20 7.29
N SER A 280 -11.76 -12.39 6.58
CA SER A 280 -13.10 -11.99 7.03
C SER A 280 -14.26 -12.83 6.52
N LEU A 281 -14.10 -13.51 5.38
CA LEU A 281 -15.23 -14.15 4.67
C LEU A 281 -15.19 -15.68 4.63
N THR A 282 -14.20 -16.29 5.28
CA THR A 282 -14.10 -17.74 5.35
C THR A 282 -14.68 -18.30 6.64
N HIS A 283 -15.54 -19.31 6.51
CA HIS A 283 -16.25 -19.94 7.63
C HIS A 283 -16.01 -21.46 7.71
N THR A 284 -14.86 -21.97 7.23
CA THR A 284 -14.51 -23.41 7.24
C THR A 284 -13.48 -23.75 8.32
N TRP A 285 -13.33 -25.05 8.67
CA TRP A 285 -12.38 -25.46 9.72
C TRP A 285 -10.95 -25.30 9.21
N LEU A 286 -10.72 -25.62 7.92
CA LEU A 286 -9.46 -25.44 7.22
C LEU A 286 -9.03 -23.96 7.19
N THR A 287 -9.97 -23.05 6.95
CA THR A 287 -9.67 -21.61 6.93
C THR A 287 -9.39 -21.04 8.32
N ASN A 288 -9.94 -21.64 9.39
CA ASN A 288 -9.59 -21.27 10.76
C ASN A 288 -8.16 -21.73 11.13
N ILE A 289 -7.73 -22.90 10.63
CA ILE A 289 -6.33 -23.34 10.75
C ILE A 289 -5.42 -22.41 9.95
N ALA A 290 -5.79 -22.07 8.71
CA ALA A 290 -5.03 -21.13 7.88
C ALA A 290 -4.91 -19.74 8.54
N PHE A 291 -5.98 -19.23 9.17
CA PHE A 291 -5.97 -17.98 9.93
C PHE A 291 -4.94 -18.03 11.07
N LEU A 292 -4.93 -19.11 11.85
CA LEU A 292 -3.96 -19.28 12.94
C LEU A 292 -2.53 -19.40 12.40
N ALA A 293 -2.32 -20.18 11.33
CA ALA A 293 -1.02 -20.33 10.69
C ALA A 293 -0.48 -19.00 10.14
N ILE A 294 -1.31 -18.20 9.48
CA ILE A 294 -0.95 -16.86 8.99
C ILE A 294 -0.59 -15.94 10.17
N THR A 295 -1.37 -15.98 11.25
CA THR A 295 -1.12 -15.14 12.42
C THR A 295 0.22 -15.50 13.09
N ILE A 296 0.50 -16.79 13.26
CA ILE A 296 1.76 -17.29 13.80
C ILE A 296 2.92 -16.93 12.87
N LEU A 297 2.77 -17.14 11.55
CA LEU A 297 3.78 -16.80 10.55
C LEU A 297 4.14 -15.31 10.61
N LEU A 298 3.14 -14.42 10.63
CA LEU A 298 3.35 -12.97 10.69
C LEU A 298 4.01 -12.55 12.01
N PHE A 299 3.61 -13.15 13.12
CA PHE A 299 4.24 -12.89 14.42
C PHE A 299 5.70 -13.33 14.45
N LEU A 300 6.01 -14.56 14.01
CA LEU A 300 7.38 -15.07 13.94
C LEU A 300 8.24 -14.26 12.97
N LEU A 301 7.70 -13.88 11.82
CA LEU A 301 8.42 -13.06 10.85
C LEU A 301 8.69 -11.66 11.38
N THR A 302 7.75 -11.08 12.15
CA THR A 302 7.98 -9.80 12.83
C THR A 302 9.13 -9.92 13.83
N LEU A 303 9.17 -10.98 14.63
CA LEU A 303 10.27 -11.24 15.56
C LEU A 303 11.60 -11.45 14.83
N TYR A 304 11.61 -12.23 13.75
CA TYR A 304 12.78 -12.45 12.93
C TYR A 304 13.31 -11.15 12.31
N ASN A 305 12.42 -10.29 11.78
CA ASN A 305 12.79 -8.98 11.23
C ASN A 305 13.22 -7.97 12.31
N LEU A 306 12.83 -8.16 13.56
CA LEU A 306 13.33 -7.35 14.68
C LEU A 306 14.67 -7.87 15.21
N TRP A 307 14.95 -9.16 15.00
CA TRP A 307 16.19 -9.79 15.40
C TRP A 307 17.31 -9.30 14.49
N ILE A 308 18.12 -8.38 15.01
CA ILE A 308 19.39 -7.99 14.42
C ILE A 308 20.35 -9.19 14.60
N PRO A 309 20.94 -9.76 13.54
CA PRO A 309 22.06 -10.65 13.72
C PRO A 309 23.16 -9.86 14.44
N SER A 310 23.49 -10.26 15.66
CA SER A 310 24.68 -9.81 16.36
C SER A 310 25.90 -10.39 15.64
N SER A 311 26.20 -9.87 14.47
CA SER A 311 27.38 -10.18 13.69
C SER A 311 27.69 -8.96 12.83
N LEU A 312 28.20 -7.91 13.49
CA LEU A 312 29.40 -7.18 13.11
C LEU A 312 29.65 -6.14 14.20
N PHE A 313 30.76 -6.37 14.90
CA PHE A 313 31.48 -5.36 15.67
C PHE A 313 31.82 -4.14 14.79
#